data_AF-A0A834YVZ2-F1
#
_entry.id   AF-A0A834YVZ2-F1
#
_cell.length_a   1.000
_cell.length_b   1.000
_cell.length_c   1.000
_cell.angle_alpha   90.00
_cell.angle_beta   90.00
_cell.angle_gamma   90.00
#
_symmetry.space_group_name_H-M   'P 1'
#
loop_
_entity.id
_entity.type
_entity.pdbx_description
1 polymer ?
#
loop_
_entity_poly.entity_id
_entity_poly.type
_entity_poly.pdbx_seq_one_letter_code
_entity_poly.pdbx_strand_id
1 'polypeptide(L)'
;MTNISFLSLFLAFLFVSTAARDVPFDVSPSPSLSFAPKIKSNFTYVCDPSRFDDLGLNITTFSYCDGSLPFTVRTKDLIDQMTLFEKVQQIGDLAYGVPRIGLPKYGWWSKALHGVSDVGPGTRFDELIPGATSFPTVILTTASINESLWKTIGQVVSTEAGAMYNLGRAGLTY
;
A
#
# COMPACT_ATOMS: atom_id res chain seq x y z
N MET A 1 13.18 -59.49 -7.93
CA MET A 1 13.31 -58.26 -8.74
C MET A 1 11.91 -57.71 -8.97
N THR A 2 11.44 -56.85 -8.08
CA THR A 2 10.10 -56.26 -8.14
C THR A 2 10.15 -54.99 -8.98
N ASN A 3 9.48 -55.02 -10.14
CA ASN A 3 9.34 -53.90 -11.06
C ASN A 3 8.40 -52.87 -10.43
N ILE A 4 8.95 -51.81 -9.84
CA ILE A 4 8.17 -50.65 -9.40
C ILE A 4 7.79 -49.89 -10.67
N SER A 5 6.51 -49.99 -11.05
CA SER A 5 5.96 -49.28 -12.19
C SER A 5 6.08 -47.77 -11.96
N PHE A 6 6.78 -47.07 -12.87
CA PHE A 6 6.89 -45.60 -12.89
C PHE A 6 5.52 -44.90 -12.87
N LEU A 7 4.45 -45.60 -13.24
CA LEU A 7 3.07 -45.10 -13.21
C LEU A 7 2.54 -44.86 -11.78
N SER A 8 3.05 -45.60 -10.79
CA SER A 8 2.61 -45.47 -9.39
C SER A 8 3.21 -44.25 -8.69
N LEU A 9 4.40 -43.78 -9.09
CA LEU A 9 4.99 -42.55 -8.55
C LEU A 9 4.32 -41.27 -9.10
N PHE A 10 3.87 -41.31 -10.35
CA PHE A 10 3.22 -40.15 -10.98
C PHE A 10 1.81 -39.87 -10.42
N LEU A 11 1.03 -40.91 -10.07
CA LEU A 11 -0.26 -40.71 -9.42
C LEU A 11 -0.12 -40.15 -8.01
N ALA A 12 0.93 -40.52 -7.25
CA ALA A 12 1.16 -39.97 -5.92
C ALA A 12 1.49 -38.47 -5.95
N PHE A 13 2.21 -37.99 -6.96
CA PHE A 13 2.53 -36.55 -7.09
C PHE A 13 1.33 -35.67 -7.49
N LEU A 14 0.37 -36.23 -8.22
CA LEU A 14 -0.86 -35.50 -8.59
C LEU A 14 -1.83 -35.34 -7.42
N PHE A 15 -1.89 -36.30 -6.49
CA PHE A 15 -2.74 -36.20 -5.30
C PHE A 15 -2.19 -35.31 -4.18
N VAL A 16 -0.87 -35.15 -4.06
CA VAL A 16 -0.28 -34.24 -3.06
C VAL A 16 -0.38 -32.77 -3.51
N SER A 17 -0.45 -32.50 -4.81
CA SER A 17 -0.50 -31.12 -5.34
C SER A 17 -1.90 -30.49 -5.30
N THR A 18 -2.97 -31.27 -5.10
CA THR A 18 -4.35 -30.74 -5.02
C THR A 18 -4.81 -30.47 -3.59
N ALA A 19 -4.24 -31.11 -2.57
CA ALA A 19 -4.66 -30.94 -1.18
C ALA A 19 -4.11 -29.67 -0.49
N ALA A 20 -3.18 -28.93 -1.11
CA ALA A 20 -2.61 -27.70 -0.54
C ALA A 20 -3.38 -26.41 -0.92
N ARG A 21 -4.41 -26.51 -1.78
CA ARG A 21 -5.22 -25.35 -2.21
C ARG A 21 -6.54 -25.18 -1.46
N ASP A 22 -7.00 -26.20 -0.74
CA ASP A 22 -8.28 -26.18 -0.05
C ASP A 22 -8.10 -26.13 1.47
N VAL A 23 -7.23 -25.24 1.97
CA VAL A 23 -7.43 -24.72 3.32
C VAL A 23 -8.54 -23.69 3.18
N PRO A 24 -9.75 -23.92 3.74
CA PRO A 24 -10.74 -22.87 3.82
C PRO A 24 -10.13 -21.81 4.74
N PHE A 25 -9.63 -20.72 4.14
CA PHE A 25 -9.55 -19.48 4.87
C PHE A 25 -10.98 -19.17 5.26
N ASP A 26 -11.30 -19.34 6.54
CA ASP A 26 -12.52 -18.82 7.11
C ASP A 26 -12.44 -17.29 7.03
N VAL A 27 -12.74 -16.77 5.84
CA VAL A 27 -13.14 -15.37 5.63
C VAL A 27 -14.59 -15.28 6.04
N SER A 28 -14.88 -15.64 7.29
CA SER A 28 -16.04 -15.08 7.96
C SER A 28 -15.89 -13.56 7.84
N PRO A 29 -16.85 -12.85 7.22
CA PRO A 29 -16.87 -11.40 7.32
C PRO A 29 -16.90 -11.11 8.81
N SER A 30 -15.82 -10.50 9.34
CA SER A 30 -15.88 -9.95 10.68
C SER A 30 -17.17 -9.11 10.73
N PRO A 31 -18.03 -9.30 11.75
CA PRO A 31 -19.28 -8.58 11.85
C PRO A 31 -18.92 -7.12 11.66
N SER A 32 -19.56 -6.49 10.67
CA SER A 32 -19.36 -5.09 10.34
C SER A 32 -19.38 -4.30 11.65
N LEU A 33 -18.20 -3.96 12.15
CA LEU A 33 -18.07 -3.05 13.25
C LEU A 33 -18.40 -1.71 12.60
N SER A 34 -19.69 -1.40 12.57
CA SER A 34 -20.25 -0.07 12.36
C SER A 34 -19.92 0.83 13.56
N PHE A 35 -18.66 0.80 13.94
CA PHE A 35 -17.96 1.81 14.69
C PHE A 35 -16.82 2.24 13.77
N ALA A 36 -17.17 2.85 12.63
CA ALA A 36 -16.29 3.87 12.09
C ALA A 36 -16.45 5.03 13.07
N PRO A 37 -15.44 5.33 13.92
CA PRO A 37 -15.45 6.61 14.61
C PRO A 37 -15.55 7.66 13.50
N LYS A 38 -16.21 8.79 13.75
CA LYS A 38 -15.98 9.96 12.90
C LYS A 38 -14.49 10.28 13.02
N ILE A 39 -13.66 9.71 12.16
CA ILE A 39 -12.22 9.90 12.20
C ILE A 39 -12.00 11.34 11.78
N LYS A 40 -11.82 12.20 12.79
CA LYS A 40 -11.43 13.60 12.66
C LYS A 40 -9.96 13.75 12.25
N SER A 41 -9.19 12.68 12.15
CA SER A 41 -7.78 12.78 11.81
C SER A 41 -7.59 12.84 10.30
N ASN A 42 -7.14 14.01 9.86
CA ASN A 42 -6.57 14.24 8.55
C ASN A 42 -5.36 13.29 8.41
N PHE A 43 -5.44 12.30 7.54
CA PHE A 43 -4.43 11.21 7.42
C PHE A 43 -3.11 11.65 6.77
N THR A 44 -2.76 12.93 6.90
CA THR A 44 -1.82 13.59 6.00
C THR A 44 -0.37 13.21 6.25
N TYR A 45 -0.02 12.57 7.38
CA TYR A 45 1.30 11.98 7.60
C TYR A 45 1.30 11.04 8.82
N VAL A 46 2.22 10.06 8.81
CA VAL A 46 2.31 9.01 9.86
C VAL A 46 2.55 9.65 11.23
N CYS A 47 3.55 10.51 11.37
CA CYS A 47 3.97 11.06 12.66
C CYS A 47 3.18 12.30 13.08
N ASP A 48 1.85 12.18 13.15
CA ASP A 48 0.95 13.23 13.63
C ASP A 48 0.70 13.10 15.14
N PRO A 49 1.01 14.13 15.97
CA PRO A 49 0.83 14.06 17.42
C PRO A 49 -0.60 13.74 17.85
N SER A 50 -1.60 14.36 17.23
CA SER A 50 -3.00 14.14 17.61
C SER A 50 -3.44 12.69 17.37
N ARG A 51 -2.98 12.08 16.29
CA ARG A 51 -3.23 10.67 15.99
C ARG A 51 -2.52 9.73 16.96
N PHE A 52 -1.31 10.05 17.39
CA PHE A 52 -0.61 9.27 18.40
C PHE A 52 -1.31 9.37 19.76
N ASP A 53 -1.75 10.57 20.14
CA ASP A 53 -2.54 10.81 21.36
C ASP A 53 -3.87 10.03 21.31
N ASP A 54 -4.58 10.03 20.18
CA ASP A 54 -5.81 9.24 19.96
C ASP A 54 -5.58 7.72 20.10
N LEU A 55 -4.36 7.24 19.81
CA LEU A 55 -3.95 5.85 19.98
C LEU A 55 -3.40 5.54 21.39
N GLY A 56 -3.31 6.54 22.27
CA GLY A 56 -2.68 6.40 23.59
C GLY A 56 -1.17 6.17 23.53
N LEU A 57 -0.53 6.62 22.45
CA LEU A 57 0.90 6.46 22.20
C LEU A 57 1.61 7.79 22.42
N ASN A 58 2.81 7.75 23.01
CA ASN A 58 3.67 8.92 23.07
C ASN A 58 4.58 8.98 21.84
N ILE A 59 4.40 9.97 20.97
CA ILE A 59 5.20 10.11 19.74
C ILE A 59 6.71 10.21 20.02
N THR A 60 7.11 10.80 21.15
CA THR A 60 8.53 11.00 21.49
C THR A 60 9.26 9.70 21.81
N THR A 61 8.55 8.59 22.02
CA THR A 61 9.18 7.28 22.24
C THR A 61 9.60 6.60 20.93
N PHE A 62 9.22 7.17 19.78
CA PHE A 62 9.47 6.59 18.46
C PHE A 62 10.46 7.46 17.67
N SER A 63 11.71 7.02 17.60
CA SER A 63 12.78 7.76 16.92
C SER A 63 12.51 7.92 15.43
N TYR A 64 11.74 7.00 14.81
CA TYR A 64 11.32 7.14 13.41
C TYR A 64 10.47 8.39 13.13
N CYS A 65 9.86 8.98 14.17
CA CYS A 65 9.13 10.24 14.10
C CYS A 65 9.97 11.49 14.35
N ASP A 66 11.25 11.35 14.73
CA ASP A 66 12.15 12.50 14.84
C ASP A 66 12.67 12.91 13.45
N GLY A 67 12.15 14.02 12.94
CA GLY A 67 12.54 14.58 11.64
C GLY A 67 13.97 15.13 11.56
N SER A 68 14.64 15.31 12.70
CA SER A 68 16.05 15.75 12.73
C SER A 68 17.04 14.61 12.46
N LEU A 69 16.60 13.35 12.60
CA LEU A 69 17.44 12.18 12.36
C LEU A 69 17.53 11.82 10.87
N PRO A 70 18.65 11.22 10.42
CA PRO A 70 18.79 10.71 9.06
C PRO A 70 17.72 9.68 8.70
N PHE A 71 17.33 9.66 7.42
CA PHE A 71 16.36 8.70 6.90
C PHE A 71 16.67 7.24 7.30
N THR A 72 17.92 6.81 7.15
CA THR A 72 18.34 5.43 7.46
C THR A 72 18.16 5.05 8.92
N VAL A 73 18.38 5.99 9.84
CA VAL A 73 18.17 5.80 11.28
C VAL A 73 16.68 5.64 11.57
N ARG A 74 15.85 6.52 11.00
CA ARG A 74 14.39 6.49 11.18
C ARG A 74 13.77 5.22 10.62
N THR A 75 14.15 4.82 9.41
CA THR A 75 13.66 3.58 8.78
C THR A 75 14.09 2.35 9.57
N LYS A 76 15.34 2.32 10.07
CA LYS A 76 15.82 1.23 10.90
C LYS A 76 15.01 1.12 12.19
N ASP A 77 14.81 2.22 12.92
CA ASP A 77 13.99 2.23 14.13
C ASP A 77 12.57 1.70 13.84
N LEU A 78 11.90 2.22 12.80
CA LEU A 78 10.56 1.75 12.41
C LEU A 78 10.51 0.22 12.20
N ILE A 79 11.49 -0.35 11.49
CA ILE A 79 11.55 -1.79 11.21
C ILE A 79 11.91 -2.58 12.48
N ASP A 80 12.79 -2.07 13.33
CA ASP A 80 13.21 -2.75 14.57
C ASP A 80 12.08 -2.80 15.61
N GLN A 81 11.14 -1.85 15.57
CA GLN A 81 9.93 -1.83 16.42
C GLN A 81 8.90 -2.92 16.06
N MET A 82 9.03 -3.53 14.87
CA MET A 82 8.13 -4.57 14.38
C MET A 82 8.62 -5.98 14.75
N THR A 83 7.67 -6.83 15.15
CA THR A 83 7.85 -8.29 15.18
C THR A 83 8.02 -8.85 13.77
N LEU A 84 8.52 -10.08 13.65
CA LEU A 84 8.65 -10.75 12.35
C LEU A 84 7.29 -10.85 11.62
N PHE A 85 6.22 -11.17 12.36
CA PHE A 85 4.88 -11.26 11.78
C PHE A 85 4.40 -9.90 11.26
N GLU A 86 4.56 -8.83 12.04
CA GLU A 86 4.21 -7.46 11.63
C GLU A 86 4.98 -7.04 10.36
N LYS A 87 6.25 -7.44 10.20
CA LYS A 87 7.04 -7.20 8.98
C LYS A 87 6.47 -7.91 7.76
N VAL A 88 6.11 -9.19 7.89
CA VAL A 88 5.51 -9.97 6.80
C VAL A 88 4.22 -9.31 6.31
N GLN A 89 3.42 -8.76 7.22
CA GLN A 89 2.19 -8.03 6.89
C GLN A 89 2.41 -6.71 6.12
N GLN A 90 3.64 -6.25 5.92
CA GLN A 90 3.95 -5.04 5.14
C GLN A 90 4.50 -5.30 3.73
N ILE A 91 4.70 -6.57 3.33
CA ILE A 91 5.38 -6.91 2.07
C ILE A 91 4.43 -6.84 0.85
N GLY A 92 3.13 -6.99 1.05
CA GLY A 92 2.12 -6.87 0.00
C GLY A 92 1.76 -5.42 -0.33
N ASP A 93 1.02 -5.21 -1.44
CA ASP A 93 0.45 -3.91 -1.83
C ASP A 93 -0.50 -3.35 -0.78
N LEU A 94 -1.20 -4.24 -0.08
CA LEU A 94 -2.04 -3.94 1.07
C LEU A 94 -1.23 -4.02 2.36
N ALA A 95 -0.30 -3.09 2.60
CA ALA A 95 0.44 -3.04 3.86
C ALA A 95 -0.52 -2.74 5.01
N TYR A 96 -0.69 -3.69 5.92
CA TYR A 96 -1.76 -3.66 6.93
C TYR A 96 -1.49 -2.72 8.11
N GLY A 97 -0.33 -2.07 8.13
CA GLY A 97 0.09 -1.21 9.24
C GLY A 97 0.40 -2.00 10.51
N VAL A 98 0.72 -1.26 11.58
CA VAL A 98 1.04 -1.80 12.91
C VAL A 98 0.52 -0.80 13.97
N PRO A 99 -0.73 -0.92 14.44
CA PRO A 99 -1.35 0.06 15.35
C PRO A 99 -0.60 0.28 16.65
N ARG A 100 0.02 -0.77 17.22
CA ARG A 100 0.78 -0.71 18.48
C ARG A 100 1.95 0.27 18.43
N ILE A 101 2.55 0.44 17.26
CA ILE A 101 3.66 1.39 17.06
C ILE A 101 3.18 2.62 16.31
N GLY A 102 1.87 2.80 16.12
CA GLY A 102 1.31 3.93 15.39
C GLY A 102 1.45 3.85 13.87
N LEU A 103 1.85 2.75 13.23
CA LEU A 103 1.94 2.71 11.77
C LEU A 103 0.54 2.47 11.15
N PRO A 104 0.00 3.37 10.30
CA PRO A 104 -1.28 3.14 9.62
C PRO A 104 -1.16 2.15 8.47
N LYS A 105 -2.31 1.68 7.96
CA LYS A 105 -2.38 0.94 6.69
C LYS A 105 -1.87 1.80 5.54
N TYR A 106 -1.19 1.19 4.57
CA TYR A 106 -0.71 1.89 3.38
C TYR A 106 -0.90 1.02 2.13
N GLY A 107 -1.67 1.51 1.16
CA GLY A 107 -1.85 0.87 -0.14
C GLY A 107 -0.85 1.42 -1.14
N TRP A 108 0.29 0.74 -1.37
CA TRP A 108 1.34 1.30 -2.22
C TRP A 108 1.08 1.12 -3.72
N TRP A 109 0.12 0.25 -4.09
CA TRP A 109 -0.30 0.09 -5.47
C TRP A 109 -1.16 1.26 -5.94
N SER A 110 -0.49 2.25 -6.52
CA SER A 110 -1.11 3.35 -7.26
C SER A 110 -0.73 3.26 -8.75
N LYS A 111 -1.46 3.99 -9.60
CA LYS A 111 -1.23 4.02 -11.05
C LYS A 111 -1.26 5.45 -11.58
N ALA A 112 -0.30 5.78 -12.44
CA ALA A 112 -0.14 7.12 -13.00
C ALA A 112 0.43 7.16 -14.44
N LEU A 113 0.17 6.13 -15.25
CA LEU A 113 0.84 5.94 -16.55
C LEU A 113 0.73 7.15 -17.51
N HIS A 114 -0.43 7.80 -17.54
CA HIS A 114 -0.69 9.01 -18.35
C HIS A 114 -1.68 9.95 -17.65
N GLY A 115 -1.55 10.07 -16.33
CA GLY A 115 -2.57 10.64 -15.45
C GLY A 115 -2.83 9.72 -14.26
N VAL A 116 -3.20 10.30 -13.11
CA VAL A 116 -3.57 9.51 -11.93
C VAL A 116 -4.79 8.65 -12.25
N SER A 117 -4.76 7.38 -11.85
CA SER A 117 -5.81 6.41 -12.14
C SER A 117 -6.44 5.87 -10.85
N ASP A 118 -7.76 5.77 -10.87
CA ASP A 118 -8.58 5.11 -9.85
C ASP A 118 -8.69 3.58 -10.10
N VAL A 119 -7.54 2.93 -10.34
CA VAL A 119 -7.48 1.48 -10.52
C VAL A 119 -6.47 0.90 -9.55
N GLY A 120 -6.97 0.05 -8.66
CA GLY A 120 -6.22 -0.51 -7.53
C GLY A 120 -6.68 0.11 -6.20
N PRO A 121 -6.06 -0.26 -5.08
CA PRO A 121 -6.48 0.18 -3.75
C PRO A 121 -5.85 1.51 -3.29
N GLY A 122 -4.78 1.99 -3.96
CA GLY A 122 -3.99 3.13 -3.50
C GLY A 122 -4.49 4.51 -3.93
N THR A 123 -5.54 4.59 -4.77
CA THR A 123 -6.12 5.84 -5.26
C THR A 123 -7.63 5.66 -5.41
N ARG A 124 -8.42 6.72 -5.13
CA ARG A 124 -9.87 6.74 -5.31
C ARG A 124 -10.38 8.08 -5.82
N PHE A 125 -11.30 8.07 -6.76
CA PHE A 125 -12.11 9.24 -7.13
C PHE A 125 -13.45 9.20 -6.39
N ASP A 126 -13.99 10.38 -6.06
CA ASP A 126 -15.25 10.55 -5.36
C ASP A 126 -15.91 11.89 -5.74
N GLU A 127 -16.98 12.30 -5.05
CA GLU A 127 -17.65 13.58 -5.32
C GLU A 127 -16.74 14.80 -5.12
N LEU A 128 -15.75 14.70 -4.23
CA LEU A 128 -14.80 15.78 -3.96
C LEU A 128 -13.69 15.83 -5.03
N ILE A 129 -13.21 14.66 -5.47
CA ILE A 129 -12.21 14.52 -6.52
C ILE A 129 -12.78 13.59 -7.61
N PRO A 130 -13.56 14.13 -8.57
CA PRO A 130 -14.26 13.30 -9.56
C PRO A 130 -13.31 12.71 -10.62
N GLY A 131 -12.07 13.18 -10.70
CA GLY A 131 -11.08 12.68 -11.64
C GLY A 131 -9.76 13.44 -11.59
N ALA A 132 -8.85 13.05 -12.48
CA ALA A 132 -7.54 13.65 -12.70
C ALA A 132 -7.32 13.89 -14.21
N THR A 133 -6.29 14.65 -14.58
CA THR A 133 -6.02 14.92 -16.00
C THR A 133 -5.61 13.65 -16.73
N SER A 134 -6.28 13.36 -17.85
CA SER A 134 -5.97 12.22 -18.72
C SER A 134 -5.17 12.69 -19.94
N PHE A 135 -3.87 12.43 -19.93
CA PHE A 135 -2.95 12.78 -21.01
C PHE A 135 -2.99 11.73 -22.14
N PRO A 136 -2.43 12.04 -23.33
CA PRO A 136 -2.20 11.03 -24.35
C PRO A 136 -1.37 9.86 -23.81
N THR A 137 -1.66 8.65 -24.27
CA THR A 137 -0.89 7.46 -23.89
C THR A 137 0.59 7.65 -24.21
N VAL A 138 1.45 6.88 -23.54
CA VAL A 138 2.92 7.06 -23.64
C VAL A 138 3.38 7.07 -25.10
N ILE A 139 2.85 6.20 -25.96
CA ILE A 139 3.22 6.15 -27.39
C ILE A 139 2.94 7.46 -28.15
N LEU A 140 1.86 8.17 -27.82
CA LEU A 140 1.52 9.46 -28.44
C LEU A 140 2.32 10.60 -27.81
N THR A 141 2.52 10.56 -26.49
CA THR A 141 3.35 11.54 -25.79
C THR A 141 4.79 11.51 -26.30
N THR A 142 5.37 10.33 -26.52
CA THR A 142 6.74 10.21 -27.06
C THR A 142 6.84 10.57 -28.54
N ALA A 143 5.77 10.42 -29.32
CA ALA A 143 5.71 10.87 -30.71
C ALA A 143 5.86 12.39 -30.88
N SER A 144 5.70 13.17 -29.80
CA SER A 144 6.02 14.61 -29.80
C SER A 144 7.52 14.91 -29.89
N ILE A 145 8.38 13.93 -29.56
CA ILE A 145 9.84 14.07 -29.47
C ILE A 145 10.23 15.32 -28.64
N ASN A 146 9.50 15.55 -27.55
CA ASN A 146 9.68 16.72 -26.69
C ASN A 146 9.86 16.29 -25.23
N GLU A 147 11.12 16.24 -24.79
CA GLU A 147 11.49 15.86 -23.42
C GLU A 147 10.91 16.82 -22.38
N SER A 148 10.90 18.12 -22.67
CA SER A 148 10.36 19.14 -21.76
C SER A 148 8.85 18.96 -21.57
N LEU A 149 8.12 18.59 -22.63
CA LEU A 149 6.71 18.25 -22.54
C LEU A 149 6.49 17.01 -21.66
N TRP A 150 7.27 15.94 -21.85
CA TRP A 150 7.15 14.74 -21.02
C TRP A 150 7.41 15.04 -19.54
N LYS A 151 8.48 15.80 -19.24
CA LYS A 151 8.77 16.25 -17.88
C LYS A 151 7.60 17.07 -17.28
N THR A 152 7.03 17.97 -18.06
CA THR A 152 5.88 18.79 -17.63
C THR A 152 4.68 17.92 -17.30
N ILE A 153 4.36 16.91 -18.12
CA ILE A 153 3.29 15.96 -17.84
C ILE A 153 3.54 15.25 -16.51
N GLY A 154 4.75 14.73 -16.29
CA GLY A 154 5.10 14.10 -15.01
C GLY A 154 4.95 15.02 -13.80
N GLN A 155 5.29 16.30 -13.93
CA GLN A 155 5.11 17.30 -12.87
C GLN A 155 3.64 17.57 -12.56
N VAL A 156 2.78 17.66 -13.58
CA VAL A 156 1.32 17.81 -13.39
C VAL A 156 0.76 16.59 -12.68
N VAL A 157 1.08 15.39 -13.15
CA VAL A 157 0.63 14.13 -12.53
C VAL A 157 1.09 14.03 -11.07
N SER A 158 2.34 14.40 -10.77
CA SER A 158 2.87 14.44 -9.40
C SER A 158 2.13 15.44 -8.51
N THR A 159 1.79 16.62 -9.06
CA THR A 159 1.05 17.66 -8.34
C THR A 159 -0.38 17.21 -8.03
N GLU A 160 -1.07 16.62 -9.00
CA GLU A 160 -2.43 16.07 -8.82
C GLU A 160 -2.43 14.95 -7.77
N ALA A 161 -1.50 13.99 -7.87
CA ALA A 161 -1.34 12.92 -6.88
C ALA A 161 -1.10 13.47 -5.46
N GLY A 162 -0.23 14.47 -5.31
CA GLY A 162 0.03 15.13 -4.03
C GLY A 162 -1.20 15.86 -3.48
N ALA A 163 -1.97 16.54 -4.33
CA ALA A 163 -3.22 17.18 -3.95
C ALA A 163 -4.26 16.14 -3.48
N MET A 164 -4.38 15.02 -4.18
CA MET A 164 -5.23 13.90 -3.78
C MET A 164 -4.79 13.25 -2.46
N TYR A 165 -3.49 13.12 -2.23
CA TYR A 165 -2.92 12.63 -0.97
C TYR A 165 -3.30 13.52 0.20
N ASN A 166 -3.19 14.84 0.03
CA ASN A 166 -3.57 15.82 1.07
C ASN A 166 -5.06 15.76 1.43
N LEU A 167 -5.88 15.25 0.52
CA LEU A 167 -7.29 14.97 0.75
C LEU A 167 -7.55 13.52 1.20
N GLY A 168 -6.55 12.65 1.32
CA GLY A 168 -6.72 11.26 1.76
C GLY A 168 -7.39 10.37 0.70
N ARG A 169 -7.19 10.68 -0.59
CA ARG A 169 -7.72 9.94 -1.75
C ARG A 169 -6.63 9.22 -2.54
N ALA A 170 -5.37 9.41 -2.17
CA ALA A 170 -4.21 8.79 -2.80
C ALA A 170 -3.11 8.48 -1.79
N GLY A 171 -2.17 7.61 -2.15
CA GLY A 171 -0.87 7.45 -1.50
C GLY A 171 0.19 8.39 -2.09
N LEU A 172 1.46 8.14 -1.78
CA LEU A 172 2.64 8.88 -2.29
C LEU A 172 3.54 8.06 -3.21
N THR A 173 3.16 6.80 -3.51
CA THR A 173 3.94 5.89 -4.36
C THR A 173 3.31 5.81 -5.74
N TYR A 174 4.05 6.22 -6.77
CA TYR A 174 3.66 6.25 -8.19
C TYR A 174 4.85 5.93 -9.09
#